data_AF-A0A3D3RCG1-F1
#
_entry.id   AF-A0A3D3RCG1-F1
#
_cell.length_a   1.000
_cell.length_b   1.000
_cell.length_c   1.000
_cell.angle_alpha   90.00
_cell.angle_beta   90.00
_cell.angle_gamma   90.00
#
_symmetry.space_group_name_H-M   'P 1'
#
loop_
_entity.id
_entity.type
_entity.pdbx_description
1 polymer ?
#
loop_
_entity_poly.entity_id
_entity_poly.type
_entity_poly.pdbx_seq_one_letter_code
_entity_poly.pdbx_strand_id
1 'polypeptide(L)'
;LALHNYHETHRCFPPGSIVTSSSCPPAGSARRGATWTILILPFLDDVPRYNNFNFEGTFAGIANESAHTNESEQIRPNSKFQCPTDPNAATGEPNTNYRGVQGGGGESEAFCSTGTASNRRLFYKNGMLFINSNVKMRDVIDGTSNTFLVGESRWWFAVGQNSPYGTYFTWASSTRNAGGSSHVNVVASATDPINAPLVDYFPSDGPYTNHPAGIGAV
;
A
#
# COMPACT_ATOMS: atom_id res chain seq x y z
N LEU A 1 -6.99 -15.81 -2.19
CA LEU A 1 -8.32 -16.28 -1.72
C LEU A 1 -9.08 -15.20 -0.95
N ALA A 2 -8.55 -14.66 0.15
CA ALA A 2 -9.23 -13.65 0.99
C ALA A 2 -9.84 -12.46 0.21
N LEU A 3 -9.11 -11.92 -0.78
CA LEU A 3 -9.60 -10.84 -1.65
C LEU A 3 -10.82 -11.25 -2.51
N HIS A 4 -10.89 -12.51 -2.95
CA HIS A 4 -12.07 -13.03 -3.66
C HIS A 4 -13.27 -13.22 -2.71
N ASN A 5 -13.05 -13.68 -1.49
CA ASN A 5 -14.12 -13.81 -0.49
C ASN A 5 -14.66 -12.42 -0.08
N TYR A 6 -13.77 -11.41 0.02
CA TYR A 6 -14.16 -10.01 0.17
C TYR A 6 -15.05 -9.58 -1.00
N HIS A 7 -14.63 -9.85 -2.24
CA HIS A 7 -15.41 -9.54 -3.45
C HIS A 7 -16.77 -10.24 -3.48
N GLU A 8 -16.84 -11.51 -3.09
CA GLU A 8 -18.10 -12.25 -3.03
C GLU A 8 -19.11 -11.59 -2.07
N THR A 9 -18.61 -11.11 -0.93
CA THR A 9 -19.43 -10.50 0.13
C THR A 9 -19.82 -9.06 -0.21
N HIS A 10 -18.89 -8.25 -0.73
CA HIS A 10 -19.08 -6.81 -0.95
C HIS A 10 -19.40 -6.44 -2.40
N ARG A 11 -19.36 -7.41 -3.31
CA ARG A 11 -19.54 -7.26 -4.78
C ARG A 11 -18.49 -6.38 -5.46
N CYS A 12 -17.39 -6.08 -4.78
CA CYS A 12 -16.23 -5.33 -5.26
C CYS A 12 -14.97 -5.75 -4.51
N PHE A 13 -13.80 -5.51 -5.11
CA PHE A 13 -12.52 -5.63 -4.41
C PHE A 13 -12.37 -4.47 -3.40
N PRO A 14 -11.64 -4.68 -2.30
CA PRO A 14 -11.48 -3.64 -1.29
C PRO A 14 -10.71 -2.44 -1.86
N PRO A 15 -10.99 -1.21 -1.37
CA PRO A 15 -10.14 -0.07 -1.67
C PRO A 15 -8.72 -0.31 -1.17
N GLY A 16 -7.72 0.19 -1.92
CA GLY A 16 -6.31 0.16 -1.48
C GLY A 16 -6.13 0.86 -0.12
N SER A 17 -6.81 2.00 0.04
CA SER A 17 -6.99 2.73 1.30
C SER A 17 -8.26 3.56 1.22
N ILE A 18 -8.96 3.71 2.36
CA ILE A 18 -10.09 4.61 2.51
C ILE A 18 -9.59 5.97 2.99
N VAL A 19 -9.96 7.06 2.32
CA VAL A 19 -9.65 8.43 2.76
C VAL A 19 -10.87 9.32 2.52
N THR A 20 -11.21 10.19 3.47
CA THR A 20 -12.32 11.16 3.36
C THR A 20 -11.95 12.37 2.50
N SER A 21 -11.42 12.12 1.30
CA SER A 21 -11.11 13.13 0.30
C SER A 21 -11.48 12.62 -1.09
N SER A 22 -11.98 13.52 -1.93
CA SER A 22 -12.09 13.32 -3.38
C SER A 22 -10.89 13.89 -4.14
N SER A 23 -10.05 14.70 -3.48
CA SER A 23 -8.84 15.29 -4.08
C SER A 23 -7.75 14.25 -4.29
N CYS A 24 -6.87 14.51 -5.25
CA CYS A 24 -5.63 13.77 -5.43
C CYS A 24 -4.46 14.75 -5.62
N PRO A 25 -3.42 14.68 -4.77
CA PRO A 25 -3.31 13.81 -3.59
C PRO A 25 -4.42 14.13 -2.56
N PRO A 26 -4.75 13.20 -1.64
CA PRO A 26 -5.74 13.48 -0.61
C PRO A 26 -5.34 14.69 0.24
N ALA A 27 -6.31 15.54 0.56
CA ALA A 27 -6.08 16.74 1.38
C ALA A 27 -5.52 16.36 2.76
N GLY A 28 -4.64 17.20 3.32
CA GLY A 28 -4.00 16.89 4.60
C GLY A 28 -4.94 16.82 5.80
N SER A 29 -6.09 17.48 5.71
CA SER A 29 -7.16 17.43 6.70
C SER A 29 -8.06 16.19 6.59
N ALA A 30 -7.90 15.38 5.53
CA ALA A 30 -8.77 14.22 5.32
C ALA A 30 -8.49 13.12 6.35
N ARG A 31 -9.55 12.59 6.96
CA ARG A 31 -9.49 11.38 7.78
C ARG A 31 -9.04 10.19 6.94
N ARG A 32 -8.08 9.44 7.48
CA ARG A 32 -7.55 8.20 6.94
C ARG A 32 -8.26 7.01 7.57
N GLY A 33 -8.80 6.13 6.74
CA GLY A 33 -9.50 4.91 7.11
C GLY A 33 -8.65 3.66 6.87
N ALA A 34 -9.32 2.51 6.94
CA ALA A 34 -8.72 1.20 6.76
C ALA A 34 -8.19 0.98 5.33
N THR A 35 -7.25 0.05 5.22
CA THR A 35 -6.64 -0.39 3.96
C THR A 35 -7.15 -1.77 3.55
N TRP A 36 -6.87 -2.17 2.31
CA TRP A 36 -7.22 -3.51 1.83
C TRP A 36 -6.72 -4.62 2.77
N THR A 37 -5.51 -4.47 3.33
CA THR A 37 -4.91 -5.44 4.26
C THR A 37 -5.71 -5.62 5.54
N ILE A 38 -6.36 -4.56 6.04
CA ILE A 38 -7.21 -4.61 7.25
C ILE A 38 -8.59 -5.14 6.88
N LEU A 39 -9.14 -4.66 5.76
CA LEU A 39 -10.48 -5.02 5.28
C LEU A 39 -10.61 -6.52 4.95
N ILE A 40 -9.51 -7.19 4.61
CA ILE A 40 -9.54 -8.64 4.33
C ILE A 40 -9.30 -9.53 5.54
N LEU A 41 -8.99 -9.00 6.74
CA LEU A 41 -8.69 -9.82 7.92
C LEU A 41 -9.77 -10.85 8.29
N PRO A 42 -11.09 -10.55 8.19
CA PRO A 42 -12.12 -11.56 8.45
C PRO A 42 -12.05 -12.75 7.49
N PHE A 43 -11.51 -12.56 6.28
CA PHE A 43 -11.34 -13.58 5.27
C PHE A 43 -9.95 -14.26 5.32
N LEU A 44 -9.14 -13.88 6.30
CA LEU A 44 -7.85 -14.48 6.65
C LEU A 44 -7.91 -15.17 8.03
N ASP A 45 -9.11 -15.50 8.51
CA ASP A 45 -9.35 -16.08 9.84
C ASP A 45 -8.79 -15.23 10.99
N ASP A 46 -8.83 -13.90 10.85
CA ASP A 46 -8.30 -12.94 11.84
C ASP A 46 -9.37 -11.93 12.31
N VAL A 47 -10.60 -12.42 12.48
CA VAL A 47 -11.73 -11.64 13.01
C VAL A 47 -11.43 -10.98 14.36
N PRO A 48 -10.77 -11.64 15.35
CA PRO A 48 -10.46 -11.00 16.62
C PRO A 48 -9.61 -9.75 16.44
N ARG A 49 -8.63 -9.78 15.54
CA ARG A 49 -7.79 -8.62 15.23
C ARG A 49 -8.54 -7.55 14.47
N TYR A 50 -9.39 -7.93 13.52
CA TYR A 50 -10.27 -6.98 12.82
C TYR A 50 -11.12 -6.15 13.80
N ASN A 51 -11.67 -6.80 14.83
CA ASN A 51 -12.54 -6.17 15.83
C ASN A 51 -11.80 -5.21 16.79
N ASN A 52 -10.47 -5.27 16.87
CA ASN A 52 -9.70 -4.33 17.68
C ASN A 52 -9.55 -2.96 17.01
N PHE A 53 -9.75 -2.86 15.69
CA PHE A 53 -9.65 -1.60 14.97
C PHE A 53 -10.91 -0.75 15.15
N ASN A 54 -10.72 0.52 15.47
CA ASN A 54 -11.77 1.53 15.47
C ASN A 54 -11.90 2.16 14.07
N PHE A 55 -12.90 1.73 13.29
CA PHE A 55 -13.13 2.20 11.91
C PHE A 55 -13.62 3.65 11.82
N GLU A 56 -14.15 4.22 12.91
CA GLU A 56 -14.50 5.64 13.02
C GLU A 56 -13.27 6.51 13.36
N GLY A 57 -12.24 5.88 13.93
CA GLY A 57 -10.96 6.51 14.24
C GLY A 57 -10.11 6.84 13.01
N THR A 58 -8.97 7.51 13.24
CA THR A 58 -7.97 7.74 12.19
C THR A 58 -6.93 6.64 12.22
N PHE A 59 -6.59 6.11 11.04
CA PHE A 59 -5.48 5.19 10.85
C PHE A 59 -4.19 5.97 10.60
N ALA A 60 -3.10 5.53 11.20
CA ALA A 60 -1.78 6.11 11.00
C ALA A 60 -1.31 5.88 9.56
N GLY A 61 -0.69 6.89 8.95
CA GLY A 61 -0.05 6.75 7.66
C GLY A 61 1.30 6.05 7.81
N ILE A 62 2.06 6.42 8.84
CA ILE A 62 3.34 5.82 9.21
C ILE A 62 3.32 5.54 10.71
N ALA A 63 4.14 4.60 11.17
CA ALA A 63 4.36 4.39 12.58
C ALA A 63 5.08 5.59 13.21
N ASN A 64 4.72 5.90 14.46
CA ASN A 64 5.24 7.00 15.25
C ASN A 64 4.97 8.39 14.63
N GLU A 65 3.92 8.54 13.81
CA GLU A 65 3.54 9.82 13.22
C GLU A 65 2.91 10.76 14.26
N SER A 66 1.99 10.20 15.07
CA SER A 66 1.31 10.81 16.20
C SER A 66 0.36 9.77 16.81
N ALA A 67 -0.14 10.00 18.03
CA ALA A 67 -1.07 9.11 18.70
C ALA A 67 -2.42 9.00 17.97
N HIS A 68 -2.47 8.17 16.94
CA HIS A 68 -3.69 7.83 16.20
C HIS A 68 -4.42 6.68 16.89
N THR A 69 -5.75 6.67 16.79
CA THR A 69 -6.63 5.72 17.48
C THR A 69 -6.25 4.26 17.26
N ASN A 70 -5.79 3.91 16.04
CA ASN A 70 -5.48 2.54 15.66
C ASN A 70 -3.98 2.22 15.65
N GLU A 71 -3.11 3.17 15.99
CA GLU A 71 -1.66 3.00 15.82
C GLU A 71 -1.13 1.80 16.60
N SER A 72 -1.61 1.60 17.83
CA SER A 72 -1.22 0.47 18.69
C SER A 72 -1.49 -0.89 18.05
N GLU A 73 -2.55 -1.04 17.27
CA GLU A 73 -2.85 -2.27 16.53
C GLU A 73 -2.09 -2.35 15.20
N GLN A 74 -1.84 -1.21 14.55
CA GLN A 74 -1.10 -1.13 13.29
C GLN A 74 0.39 -1.49 13.45
N ILE A 75 1.00 -1.23 14.62
CA ILE A 75 2.40 -1.58 14.91
C ILE A 75 2.59 -3.02 15.40
N ARG A 76 1.51 -3.75 15.67
CA ARG A 76 1.61 -5.18 16.01
C ARG A 76 1.98 -5.97 14.74
N PRO A 77 2.96 -6.88 14.78
CA PRO A 77 3.29 -7.72 13.62
C PRO A 77 2.13 -8.57 13.12
N ASN A 78 2.10 -8.88 11.83
CA ASN A 78 1.13 -9.80 11.24
C ASN A 78 1.81 -10.74 10.24
N SER A 79 2.12 -11.96 10.67
CA SER A 79 2.82 -12.95 9.84
C SER A 79 2.04 -13.35 8.59
N LYS A 80 0.72 -13.11 8.54
CA LYS A 80 -0.10 -13.36 7.34
C LYS A 80 0.28 -12.47 6.15
N PHE A 81 0.98 -11.36 6.41
CA PHE A 81 1.41 -10.39 5.41
C PHE A 81 2.92 -10.44 5.15
N GLN A 82 3.61 -11.42 5.73
CA GLN A 82 5.05 -11.60 5.68
C GLN A 82 5.39 -12.83 4.83
N CYS A 83 6.38 -12.68 3.95
CA CYS A 83 6.91 -13.78 3.16
C CYS A 83 7.86 -14.62 4.03
N PRO A 84 7.63 -15.94 4.20
CA PRO A 84 8.48 -16.78 5.05
C PRO A 84 9.96 -16.84 4.62
N THR A 85 10.25 -16.55 3.36
CA THR A 85 11.61 -16.56 2.81
C THR A 85 12.27 -15.19 2.81
N ASP A 86 11.57 -14.12 3.19
CA ASP A 86 12.19 -12.82 3.37
C ASP A 86 12.92 -12.79 4.73
N PRO A 87 14.26 -12.71 4.77
CA PRO A 87 15.00 -12.61 6.03
C PRO A 87 14.60 -11.36 6.85
N ASN A 88 14.03 -10.34 6.20
CA ASN A 88 13.57 -9.11 6.84
C ASN A 88 12.21 -9.27 7.54
N ALA A 89 11.48 -10.35 7.26
CA ALA A 89 10.16 -10.62 7.81
C ALA A 89 10.19 -11.42 9.13
N ALA A 90 11.33 -12.02 9.48
CA ALA A 90 11.48 -12.87 10.67
C ALA A 90 11.66 -12.08 11.98
N THR A 91 12.11 -10.84 11.91
CA THR A 91 12.15 -9.92 13.04
C THR A 91 10.74 -9.41 13.29
N GLY A 92 10.28 -9.33 14.55
CA GLY A 92 8.91 -8.95 14.98
C GLY A 92 8.47 -7.53 14.58
N GLU A 93 8.54 -7.26 13.29
CA GLU A 93 8.34 -6.03 12.58
C GLU A 93 6.96 -6.07 11.95
N PRO A 94 6.20 -4.98 11.98
CA PRO A 94 4.88 -4.94 11.38
C PRO A 94 4.96 -4.63 9.88
N ASN A 95 5.93 -5.20 9.14
CA ASN A 95 6.08 -4.99 7.71
C ASN A 95 5.10 -5.87 6.88
N THR A 96 5.03 -5.61 5.57
CA THR A 96 4.40 -6.54 4.63
C THR A 96 5.23 -6.70 3.36
N ASN A 97 5.23 -7.93 2.83
CA ASN A 97 5.79 -8.22 1.51
C ASN A 97 4.75 -8.10 0.40
N TYR A 98 3.48 -7.94 0.73
CA TYR A 98 2.40 -7.91 -0.25
C TYR A 98 1.89 -6.48 -0.47
N ARG A 99 1.75 -6.09 -1.73
CA ARG A 99 1.23 -4.78 -2.15
C ARG A 99 0.02 -4.96 -3.03
N GLY A 100 -1.04 -4.23 -2.73
CA GLY A 100 -2.12 -4.09 -3.70
C GLY A 100 -1.64 -3.32 -4.94
N VAL A 101 -2.17 -3.64 -6.10
CA VAL A 101 -1.79 -2.97 -7.35
C VAL A 101 -2.74 -1.80 -7.59
N GLN A 102 -2.24 -0.56 -7.45
CA GLN A 102 -3.05 0.65 -7.70
C GLN A 102 -3.15 1.01 -9.19
N GLY A 103 -2.35 0.37 -10.03
CA GLY A 103 -2.28 0.64 -11.47
C GLY A 103 -0.84 0.90 -11.90
N GLY A 104 -0.65 1.65 -12.97
CA GLY A 104 0.67 1.84 -13.55
C GLY A 104 0.65 2.59 -14.87
N GLY A 105 1.82 2.69 -15.50
CA GLY A 105 2.03 3.45 -16.73
C GLY A 105 2.97 4.65 -16.54
N GLY A 106 3.15 5.41 -17.62
CA GLY A 106 3.98 6.62 -17.61
C GLY A 106 3.40 7.72 -16.72
N GLU A 107 4.20 8.76 -16.47
CA GLU A 107 3.77 9.89 -15.63
C GLU A 107 2.52 10.61 -16.16
N SER A 108 2.37 10.69 -17.48
CA SER A 108 1.19 11.28 -18.13
C SER A 108 -0.10 10.48 -17.91
N GLU A 109 0.01 9.22 -17.51
CA GLU A 109 -1.12 8.33 -17.20
C GLU A 109 -1.49 8.37 -15.70
N ALA A 110 -0.66 9.00 -14.87
CA ALA A 110 -0.94 9.17 -13.45
C ALA A 110 -2.19 10.07 -13.29
N PHE A 111 -3.10 9.64 -12.41
CA PHE A 111 -4.29 10.44 -12.09
C PHE A 111 -3.91 11.74 -11.37
N CYS A 112 -2.87 11.68 -10.53
CA CYS A 112 -2.26 12.87 -9.96
C CYS A 112 -0.83 12.59 -9.50
N SER A 113 -0.13 13.65 -9.12
CA SER A 113 1.22 13.60 -8.56
C SER A 113 1.37 14.54 -7.37
N THR A 114 2.28 14.22 -6.45
CA THR A 114 2.78 15.15 -5.43
C THR A 114 4.30 15.10 -5.33
N GLY A 115 4.88 16.04 -4.57
CA GLY A 115 6.32 16.17 -4.39
C GLY A 115 7.00 16.99 -5.48
N THR A 116 8.31 17.10 -5.38
CA THR A 116 9.20 17.71 -6.38
C THR A 116 9.85 16.63 -7.23
N ALA A 117 10.68 17.00 -8.20
CA ALA A 117 11.37 16.04 -9.07
C ALA A 117 12.14 14.95 -8.27
N SER A 118 12.71 15.29 -7.11
CA SER A 118 13.54 14.38 -6.30
C SER A 118 12.75 13.42 -5.41
N ASN A 119 11.44 13.64 -5.23
CA ASN A 119 10.60 12.81 -4.37
C ASN A 119 9.18 12.63 -4.93
N ARG A 120 9.07 12.63 -6.27
CA ARG A 120 7.80 12.61 -6.99
C ARG A 120 7.04 11.33 -6.68
N ARG A 121 5.77 11.48 -6.31
CA ARG A 121 4.86 10.37 -6.03
C ARG A 121 3.70 10.40 -6.98
N LEU A 122 3.46 9.28 -7.65
CA LEU A 122 2.40 9.12 -8.63
C LEU A 122 1.26 8.29 -8.04
N PHE A 123 0.03 8.71 -8.36
CA PHE A 123 -1.18 8.04 -7.94
C PHE A 123 -1.93 7.58 -9.18
N TYR A 124 -2.26 6.30 -9.22
CA TYR A 124 -2.95 5.69 -10.34
C TYR A 124 -4.36 5.26 -9.94
N LYS A 125 -5.25 5.17 -10.93
CA LYS A 125 -6.63 4.69 -10.78
C LYS A 125 -7.01 3.66 -11.85
N ASN A 126 -6.03 3.14 -12.58
CA ASN A 126 -6.18 2.14 -13.63
C ASN A 126 -5.78 0.72 -13.17
N GLY A 127 -5.61 0.50 -11.86
CA GLY A 127 -5.42 -0.83 -11.27
C GLY A 127 -6.59 -1.27 -10.38
N MET A 128 -6.37 -2.32 -9.60
CA MET A 128 -7.42 -2.97 -8.81
C MET A 128 -7.63 -2.30 -7.43
N LEU A 129 -6.54 -1.91 -6.77
CA LEU A 129 -6.51 -1.50 -5.36
C LEU A 129 -5.92 -0.09 -5.21
N PHE A 130 -6.61 0.92 -5.74
CA PHE A 130 -6.24 2.34 -5.55
C PHE A 130 -7.04 2.99 -4.40
N ILE A 131 -6.69 4.23 -4.03
CA ILE A 131 -7.38 4.99 -2.96
C ILE A 131 -8.86 5.12 -3.30
N ASN A 132 -9.73 4.75 -2.36
CA ASN A 132 -11.19 4.78 -2.50
C ASN A 132 -11.71 3.99 -3.71
N SER A 133 -10.98 2.96 -4.17
CA SER A 133 -11.42 2.12 -5.28
C SER A 133 -12.66 1.30 -4.92
N ASN A 134 -13.43 0.94 -5.93
CA ASN A 134 -14.61 0.09 -5.85
C ASN A 134 -14.68 -0.79 -7.12
N VAL A 135 -13.55 -1.41 -7.45
CA VAL A 135 -13.39 -2.17 -8.71
C VAL A 135 -14.14 -3.49 -8.59
N LYS A 136 -14.93 -3.83 -9.60
CA LYS A 136 -15.68 -5.08 -9.70
C LYS A 136 -14.99 -6.01 -10.69
N MET A 137 -15.24 -7.32 -10.57
CA MET A 137 -14.73 -8.31 -11.52
C MET A 137 -15.04 -7.95 -12.99
N ARG A 138 -16.24 -7.42 -13.25
CA ARG A 138 -16.67 -6.99 -14.60
C ARG A 138 -15.92 -5.78 -15.15
N ASP A 139 -15.27 -5.00 -14.30
CA ASP A 139 -14.55 -3.80 -14.70
C ASP A 139 -13.15 -4.17 -15.27
N VAL A 140 -12.74 -5.44 -15.11
CA VAL A 140 -11.50 -6.02 -15.66
C VAL A 140 -11.75 -6.54 -17.10
N ILE A 141 -11.85 -5.60 -18.04
CA ILE A 141 -12.30 -5.85 -19.42
C ILE A 141 -11.31 -6.66 -20.28
N ASP A 142 -10.03 -6.64 -19.92
CA ASP A 142 -8.95 -7.41 -20.55
C ASP A 142 -8.78 -8.80 -19.92
N GLY A 143 -9.58 -9.11 -18.89
CA GLY A 143 -9.66 -10.41 -18.25
C GLY A 143 -8.75 -10.54 -17.03
N THR A 144 -9.25 -11.24 -16.00
CA THR A 144 -8.56 -11.41 -14.72
C THR A 144 -7.23 -12.16 -14.80
N SER A 145 -7.00 -12.91 -15.88
CA SER A 145 -5.73 -13.59 -16.14
C SER A 145 -4.63 -12.65 -16.64
N ASN A 146 -4.98 -11.44 -17.06
CA ASN A 146 -4.05 -10.41 -17.56
C ASN A 146 -3.82 -9.26 -16.57
N THR A 147 -4.44 -9.33 -15.38
CA THR A 147 -4.42 -8.23 -14.40
C THR A 147 -3.81 -8.68 -13.08
N PHE A 148 -2.82 -7.94 -12.60
CA PHE A 148 -2.28 -8.14 -11.26
C PHE A 148 -3.18 -7.49 -10.20
N LEU A 149 -3.52 -8.25 -9.17
CA LEU A 149 -4.28 -7.77 -8.01
C LEU A 149 -3.36 -7.38 -6.85
N VAL A 150 -2.38 -8.24 -6.55
CA VAL A 150 -1.37 -8.06 -5.51
C VAL A 150 -0.02 -8.48 -6.08
N GLY A 151 1.03 -7.70 -5.80
CA GLY A 151 2.42 -8.07 -6.07
C GLY A 151 3.20 -8.30 -4.78
N GLU A 152 4.28 -9.06 -4.88
CA GLU A 152 5.21 -9.28 -3.78
C GLU A 152 6.45 -8.38 -3.95
N SER A 153 6.96 -7.83 -2.85
CA SER A 153 8.22 -7.09 -2.82
C SER A 153 8.92 -7.26 -1.49
N ARG A 154 10.24 -7.46 -1.53
CA ARG A 154 11.11 -7.41 -0.36
C ARG A 154 11.36 -5.99 0.14
N TRP A 155 11.21 -4.99 -0.73
CA TRP A 155 11.43 -3.60 -0.34
C TRP A 155 10.29 -3.11 0.53
N TRP A 156 10.62 -2.73 1.76
CA TRP A 156 9.71 -2.12 2.72
C TRP A 156 10.46 -1.06 3.52
N PHE A 157 9.77 0.04 3.87
CA PHE A 157 10.29 1.00 4.83
C PHE A 157 10.09 0.43 6.23
N ALA A 158 10.95 -0.50 6.65
CA ALA A 158 10.94 -1.18 7.95
C ALA A 158 11.83 -0.48 8.98
N VAL A 159 11.65 -0.82 10.28
CA VAL A 159 12.56 -0.41 11.35
C VAL A 159 13.98 -0.91 11.05
N GLY A 160 14.99 -0.06 11.28
CA GLY A 160 16.40 -0.46 11.20
C GLY A 160 16.98 -0.70 9.80
N GLN A 161 16.14 -0.85 8.76
CA GLN A 161 16.61 -1.05 7.38
C GLN A 161 16.56 0.24 6.56
N ASN A 162 15.44 0.94 6.58
CA ASN A 162 15.20 2.11 5.73
C ASN A 162 14.52 3.27 6.47
N SER A 163 14.55 3.25 7.81
CA SER A 163 14.03 4.30 8.67
C SER A 163 15.03 4.69 9.77
N PRO A 164 15.98 5.58 9.46
CA PRO A 164 16.97 6.06 10.44
C PRO A 164 16.34 6.89 11.57
N TYR A 165 15.09 7.33 11.40
CA TYR A 165 14.37 8.20 12.36
C TYR A 165 13.25 7.48 13.13
N GLY A 166 13.16 6.14 13.04
CA GLY A 166 12.13 5.36 13.74
C GLY A 166 10.70 5.52 13.21
N THR A 167 10.51 6.15 12.05
CA THR A 167 9.23 6.28 11.35
C THR A 167 9.16 5.32 10.16
N TYR A 168 8.30 4.31 10.22
CA TYR A 168 8.28 3.21 9.25
C TYR A 168 6.86 2.94 8.76
N PHE A 169 6.70 2.23 7.66
CA PHE A 169 5.37 1.78 7.22
C PHE A 169 5.02 0.47 7.94
N THR A 170 3.74 0.21 8.16
CA THR A 170 3.27 -1.09 8.60
C THR A 170 2.35 -1.78 7.59
N TRP A 171 2.12 -3.09 7.73
CA TRP A 171 1.15 -3.85 6.94
C TRP A 171 -0.25 -3.24 6.96
N ALA A 172 -0.54 -2.39 7.94
CA ALA A 172 -1.80 -1.70 8.14
C ALA A 172 -1.69 -0.17 7.96
N SER A 173 -0.54 0.35 7.49
CA SER A 173 -0.35 1.79 7.24
C SER A 173 -1.35 2.30 6.20
N SER A 174 -2.16 3.27 6.59
CA SER A 174 -3.09 3.96 5.66
C SER A 174 -2.34 4.91 4.73
N THR A 175 -3.03 5.49 3.75
CA THR A 175 -2.44 6.53 2.90
C THR A 175 -1.98 7.71 3.74
N ARG A 176 -0.71 8.10 3.65
CA ARG A 176 -0.21 9.33 4.25
C ARG A 176 -0.62 10.51 3.37
N ASN A 177 -1.34 11.47 3.92
CA ASN A 177 -1.80 12.69 3.26
C ASN A 177 -1.08 13.91 3.84
N ALA A 178 0.22 14.05 3.56
CA ALA A 178 1.08 15.10 4.12
C ALA A 178 1.56 16.09 3.05
N GLY A 179 0.63 16.57 2.21
CA GLY A 179 0.94 17.50 1.11
C GLY A 179 1.98 16.94 0.15
N GLY A 180 3.14 17.60 0.07
CA GLY A 180 4.29 17.19 -0.75
C GLY A 180 4.93 15.85 -0.37
N SER A 181 4.55 15.26 0.79
CA SER A 181 5.02 13.97 1.27
C SER A 181 3.88 12.95 1.39
N SER A 182 2.89 13.01 0.49
CA SER A 182 1.77 12.06 0.49
C SER A 182 2.17 10.74 -0.17
N HIS A 183 1.74 9.61 0.43
CA HIS A 183 2.15 8.27 0.04
C HIS A 183 1.00 7.27 0.17
N VAL A 184 0.95 6.31 -0.75
CA VAL A 184 0.16 5.09 -0.60
C VAL A 184 1.09 3.99 -0.08
N ASN A 185 0.83 3.46 1.12
CA ASN A 185 1.84 2.70 1.85
C ASN A 185 1.77 1.18 1.66
N VAL A 186 0.57 0.63 1.45
CA VAL A 186 0.34 -0.83 1.27
C VAL A 186 -0.05 -1.20 -0.16
N VAL A 187 0.10 -0.28 -1.09
CA VAL A 187 -0.12 -0.50 -2.52
C VAL A 187 1.06 0.05 -3.30
N ALA A 188 1.22 -0.41 -4.53
CA ALA A 188 2.28 0.04 -5.41
C ALA A 188 1.80 0.08 -6.86
N SER A 189 2.52 0.83 -7.68
CA SER A 189 2.25 0.97 -9.11
C SER A 189 3.27 0.19 -9.95
N ALA A 190 2.92 -0.13 -11.19
CA ALA A 190 3.87 -0.66 -12.18
C ALA A 190 4.16 0.45 -13.21
N THR A 191 5.21 1.23 -13.01
CA THR A 191 5.58 2.33 -13.92
C THR A 191 6.55 1.87 -15.01
N ASP A 192 7.30 0.80 -14.73
CA ASP A 192 8.26 0.20 -15.64
C ASP A 192 7.69 -1.08 -16.27
N PRO A 193 8.10 -1.42 -17.51
CA PRO A 193 7.70 -2.66 -18.14
C PRO A 193 8.28 -3.88 -17.41
N ILE A 194 7.60 -5.02 -17.56
CA ILE A 194 8.12 -6.31 -17.10
C ILE A 194 9.47 -6.57 -17.80
N ASN A 195 10.46 -7.02 -17.04
CA ASN A 195 11.85 -7.18 -17.49
C ASN A 195 12.57 -5.89 -17.90
N ALA A 196 12.16 -4.73 -17.36
CA ALA A 196 12.94 -3.51 -17.49
C ALA A 196 14.39 -3.77 -17.02
N PRO A 197 15.41 -3.27 -17.74
CA PRO A 197 16.80 -3.47 -17.36
C PRO A 197 17.06 -2.92 -15.95
N LEU A 198 17.86 -3.66 -15.15
CA LEU A 198 18.17 -3.42 -13.73
C LEU A 198 18.99 -2.16 -13.45
N VAL A 199 18.80 -1.07 -14.19
CA VAL A 199 19.65 0.12 -14.08
C VAL A 199 19.53 0.77 -12.69
N ASP A 200 18.44 0.53 -11.95
CA ASP A 200 18.12 1.21 -10.68
C ASP A 200 17.95 0.30 -9.44
N TYR A 201 18.33 -0.99 -9.49
CA TYR A 201 18.17 -1.91 -8.35
C TYR A 201 19.49 -2.23 -7.64
N PHE A 202 20.22 -1.20 -7.20
CA PHE A 202 21.35 -1.37 -6.28
C PHE A 202 21.00 -0.84 -4.89
N PRO A 203 20.78 -1.73 -3.89
CA PRO A 203 20.49 -1.36 -2.51
C PRO A 203 21.57 -0.48 -1.83
N SER A 204 22.76 -0.37 -2.43
CA SER A 204 23.88 0.44 -1.93
C SER A 204 23.72 1.94 -2.18
N ASP A 205 22.86 2.36 -3.11
CA ASP A 205 22.91 3.72 -3.67
C ASP A 205 21.87 4.67 -3.03
N GLY A 206 21.22 4.23 -1.96
CA GLY A 206 20.37 5.06 -1.12
C GLY A 206 18.91 5.19 -1.57
N PRO A 207 18.09 5.91 -0.79
CA PRO A 207 16.63 5.76 -0.78
C PRO A 207 15.87 6.38 -1.97
N TYR A 208 16.58 6.91 -2.98
CA TYR A 208 15.99 7.66 -4.10
C TYR A 208 16.80 7.46 -5.38
N THR A 209 16.73 6.27 -5.98
CA THR A 209 16.80 6.23 -7.46
C THR A 209 15.44 6.73 -7.97
N ASN A 210 15.42 7.37 -9.14
CA ASN A 210 14.34 8.23 -9.67
C ASN A 210 12.99 7.53 -9.94
N HIS A 211 12.70 6.42 -9.27
CA HIS A 211 11.57 5.57 -9.54
C HIS A 211 10.38 5.91 -8.60
N PRO A 212 9.24 6.36 -9.15
CA PRO A 212 8.04 6.62 -8.35
C PRO A 212 7.43 5.29 -7.88
N ALA A 213 7.82 4.82 -6.68
CA ALA A 213 7.21 3.72 -5.93
C ALA A 213 6.63 2.59 -6.82
N GLY A 214 7.53 1.86 -7.50
CA GLY A 214 7.18 0.81 -8.44
C GLY A 214 7.39 -0.59 -7.89
N ILE A 215 6.53 -1.54 -8.28
CA ILE A 215 6.80 -2.97 -8.16
C ILE A 215 7.77 -3.34 -9.29
N GLY A 216 9.04 -3.56 -8.98
CA GLY A 216 9.94 -4.29 -9.87
C GLY A 216 9.54 -5.77 -9.83
N ALA A 217 8.94 -6.27 -10.90
CA ALA A 217 8.73 -7.70 -11.08
C ALA A 217 10.02 -8.31 -11.63
N VAL A 218 10.55 -9.31 -10.92
CA VAL A 218 11.59 -10.22 -11.43
C VAL A 218 10.89 -11.43 -12.04
#